data_AF-A0A292RA79-F1
#
_entry.id   AF-A0A292RA79-F1
#
_cell.length_a   1.000
_cell.length_b   1.000
_cell.length_c   1.000
_cell.angle_alpha   90.00
_cell.angle_beta   90.00
_cell.angle_gamma   90.00
#
_symmetry.space_group_name_H-M   'P 1'
#
loop_
_entity.id
_entity.type
_entity.pdbx_description
1 polymer ?
#
loop_
_entity_poly.entity_id
_entity_poly.type
_entity_poly.pdbx_seq_one_letter_code
_entity_poly.pdbx_strand_id
1 'polypeptide(L)'
;CDADHIVDCWPTKTVTTTDGETYDVSKAKTGKNLNLKDNKSNNVGIILADGATLILTYNPNAGIIGDGDTVTPSFADLPIGFGRTKKFAYTTSVTDSIDFVMDVNGFKGPNSEARNGKQYDIRSFKVARFSKGCAGNDISGIGCVYQLPSYSPIKAGDPEMDKWDPKWNTIMASYDNYWAGAKKACDELGMSLPDISKLESIYKAGKKDSSLGLPTSGGFWSSSENHGSYADKVFFDTGYTSSYALKFSENGKVLCVGD
;
A
#
# COMPACT_ATOMS: atom_id res chain seq x y z
N CYS A 1 -21.91 12.02 -2.74
CA CYS A 1 -22.86 11.29 -1.88
C CYS A 1 -22.17 10.93 -0.58
N ASP A 2 -22.89 10.98 0.53
CA ASP A 2 -22.39 10.45 1.80
C ASP A 2 -22.42 8.90 1.80
N ALA A 3 -21.91 8.31 2.89
CA ALA A 3 -21.78 6.87 3.06
C ALA A 3 -23.11 6.09 3.01
N ASP A 4 -24.22 6.71 3.39
CA ASP A 4 -25.54 6.07 3.38
C ASP A 4 -26.20 6.12 2.00
N HIS A 5 -25.76 7.04 1.15
CA HIS A 5 -26.26 7.27 -0.20
C HIS A 5 -25.22 6.95 -1.30
N ILE A 6 -24.21 6.12 -1.01
CA ILE A 6 -23.14 5.79 -1.97
C ILE A 6 -23.69 5.22 -3.28
N VAL A 7 -24.74 4.41 -3.21
CA VAL A 7 -25.40 3.82 -4.38
C VAL A 7 -26.00 4.85 -5.32
N ASP A 8 -26.31 6.05 -4.84
CA ASP A 8 -26.85 7.14 -5.68
C ASP A 8 -25.74 7.80 -6.51
N CYS A 9 -24.48 7.63 -6.09
CA CYS A 9 -23.30 8.13 -6.79
C CYS A 9 -22.51 7.05 -7.52
N TRP A 10 -22.92 5.78 -7.43
CA TRP A 10 -22.21 4.68 -8.08
C TRP A 10 -23.08 4.04 -9.16
N PRO A 11 -22.53 3.73 -10.34
CA PRO A 11 -23.28 3.33 -11.53
C PRO A 11 -24.05 2.02 -11.40
N THR A 12 -23.56 1.10 -10.58
CA THR A 12 -24.12 -0.24 -10.44
C THR A 12 -24.45 -0.58 -9.00
N LYS A 13 -25.52 -1.36 -8.78
CA LYS A 13 -25.81 -1.86 -7.42
C LYS A 13 -24.77 -2.84 -6.93
N THR A 14 -24.18 -3.58 -7.86
CA THR A 14 -23.22 -4.64 -7.57
C THR A 14 -21.97 -4.52 -8.43
N VAL A 15 -20.88 -5.06 -7.90
CA VAL A 15 -19.59 -5.19 -8.55
C VAL A 15 -19.18 -6.65 -8.54
N THR A 16 -18.62 -7.14 -9.64
CA THR A 16 -17.90 -8.43 -9.63
C THR A 16 -16.48 -8.18 -9.15
N THR A 17 -16.07 -8.88 -8.10
CA THR A 17 -14.77 -8.70 -7.44
C THR A 17 -13.68 -9.59 -8.06
N THR A 18 -12.41 -9.31 -7.78
CA THR A 18 -11.30 -10.10 -8.35
C THR A 18 -11.30 -11.57 -7.93
N ASP A 19 -11.89 -11.88 -6.77
CA ASP A 19 -12.10 -13.23 -6.23
C ASP A 19 -13.33 -13.94 -6.84
N GLY A 20 -14.03 -13.31 -7.79
CA GLY A 20 -15.19 -13.89 -8.48
C GLY A 20 -16.51 -13.74 -7.73
N GLU A 21 -16.50 -13.10 -6.57
CA GLU A 21 -17.68 -12.83 -5.78
C GLU A 21 -18.49 -11.63 -6.31
N THR A 22 -19.71 -11.49 -5.80
CA THR A 22 -20.54 -10.30 -6.04
C THR A 22 -20.56 -9.42 -4.81
N TYR A 23 -20.08 -8.20 -4.94
CA TYR A 23 -20.12 -7.17 -3.90
C TYR A 23 -21.32 -6.26 -4.09
N ASP A 24 -22.05 -5.98 -3.00
CA ASP A 24 -23.14 -5.01 -2.96
C ASP A 24 -22.59 -3.64 -2.55
N VAL A 25 -22.64 -2.68 -3.46
CA VAL A 25 -22.01 -1.36 -3.32
C VAL A 25 -22.59 -0.57 -2.13
N SER A 26 -23.84 -0.83 -1.73
CA SER A 26 -24.45 -0.20 -0.54
C SER A 26 -23.73 -0.52 0.77
N LYS A 27 -22.90 -1.58 0.77
CA LYS A 27 -22.10 -2.00 1.92
C LYS A 27 -20.80 -1.22 2.05
N ALA A 28 -20.38 -0.46 1.04
CA ALA A 28 -19.12 0.28 1.02
C ALA A 28 -19.16 1.56 1.89
N LYS A 29 -19.71 1.50 3.11
CA LYS A 29 -19.98 2.67 3.96
C LYS A 29 -18.74 3.26 4.61
N THR A 30 -17.77 2.42 4.96
CA THR A 30 -16.55 2.82 5.68
C THR A 30 -15.30 2.26 5.03
N GLY A 31 -14.12 2.77 5.42
CA GLY A 31 -12.85 2.26 4.93
C GLY A 31 -12.66 0.76 5.16
N LYS A 32 -13.16 0.24 6.28
CA LYS A 32 -13.18 -1.20 6.56
C LYS A 32 -13.91 -2.01 5.48
N ASN A 33 -14.95 -1.45 4.85
CA ASN A 33 -15.68 -2.11 3.79
C ASN A 33 -14.93 -2.15 2.45
N LEU A 34 -13.81 -1.43 2.36
CA LEU A 34 -12.87 -1.43 1.24
C LEU A 34 -11.51 -2.05 1.60
N ASN A 35 -11.46 -2.94 2.60
CA ASN A 35 -10.26 -3.61 3.12
C ASN A 35 -9.24 -2.73 3.87
N LEU A 36 -9.60 -1.52 4.31
CA LEU A 36 -8.75 -0.78 5.26
C LEU A 36 -9.06 -1.27 6.68
N LYS A 37 -8.20 -2.15 7.21
CA LYS A 37 -8.37 -2.76 8.53
C LYS A 37 -8.61 -1.68 9.60
N ASP A 38 -9.64 -1.90 10.43
CA ASP A 38 -10.05 -1.04 11.54
C ASP A 38 -10.38 0.43 11.19
N ASN A 39 -10.41 0.80 9.90
CA ASN A 39 -10.79 2.12 9.45
C ASN A 39 -12.31 2.31 9.53
N LYS A 40 -12.74 3.23 10.41
CA LYS A 40 -14.15 3.56 10.65
C LYS A 40 -14.59 4.86 9.97
N SER A 41 -13.72 5.50 9.19
CA SER A 41 -14.06 6.72 8.46
C SER A 41 -15.17 6.42 7.47
N ASN A 42 -16.17 7.31 7.43
CA ASN A 42 -17.22 7.24 6.43
C ASN A 42 -16.63 7.50 5.04
N ASN A 43 -17.09 6.70 4.09
CA ASN A 43 -16.73 6.86 2.69
C ASN A 43 -17.56 7.96 2.03
N VAL A 44 -17.03 8.53 0.96
CA VAL A 44 -17.71 9.54 0.14
C VAL A 44 -17.72 9.10 -1.31
N GLY A 45 -18.92 9.08 -1.91
CA GLY A 45 -19.10 8.89 -3.35
C GLY A 45 -18.89 10.20 -4.11
N ILE A 46 -18.07 10.19 -5.15
CA ILE A 46 -17.78 11.35 -6.03
C ILE A 46 -18.13 10.96 -7.46
N ILE A 47 -18.81 11.85 -8.18
CA ILE A 47 -19.04 11.75 -9.63
C ILE A 47 -18.21 12.84 -10.30
N LEU A 48 -17.34 12.45 -11.23
CA LEU A 48 -16.55 13.37 -12.03
C LEU A 48 -17.35 13.89 -13.23
N ALA A 49 -16.89 15.00 -13.81
CA ALA A 49 -17.58 15.65 -14.93
C ALA A 49 -17.66 14.76 -16.20
N ASP A 50 -16.77 13.79 -16.35
CA ASP A 50 -16.77 12.80 -17.44
C ASP A 50 -17.65 11.58 -17.16
N GLY A 51 -18.33 11.55 -16.00
CA GLY A 51 -19.17 10.45 -15.56
C GLY A 51 -18.41 9.31 -14.87
N ALA A 52 -17.10 9.39 -14.69
CA ALA A 52 -16.41 8.43 -13.83
C ALA A 52 -16.84 8.63 -12.36
N THR A 53 -16.84 7.56 -11.58
CA THR A 53 -17.28 7.61 -10.18
C THR A 53 -16.23 7.04 -9.25
N LEU A 54 -16.11 7.58 -8.04
CA LEU A 54 -15.15 7.14 -7.03
C LEU A 54 -15.85 6.94 -5.68
N ILE A 55 -15.44 5.93 -4.93
CA ILE A 55 -15.69 5.85 -3.49
C ILE A 55 -14.37 6.14 -2.80
N LEU A 56 -14.29 7.30 -2.16
CA LEU A 56 -13.12 7.78 -1.44
C LEU A 56 -13.23 7.46 0.05
N THR A 57 -12.13 6.98 0.61
CA THR A 57 -11.94 6.71 2.03
C THR A 57 -10.80 7.57 2.54
N TYR A 58 -11.03 8.19 3.70
CA TYR A 58 -9.96 8.80 4.48
C TYR A 58 -9.36 7.77 5.46
N ASN A 59 -8.05 7.56 5.39
CA ASN A 59 -7.29 6.74 6.32
C ASN A 59 -6.67 7.61 7.43
N PRO A 60 -7.27 7.67 8.63
CA PRO A 60 -6.76 8.50 9.72
C PRO A 60 -5.47 7.93 10.32
N ASN A 61 -5.13 6.67 10.05
CA ASN A 61 -3.90 6.07 10.54
C ASN A 61 -2.69 6.55 9.73
N ALA A 62 -2.89 6.91 8.46
CA ALA A 62 -1.80 7.44 7.65
C ALA A 62 -1.30 8.78 8.19
N GLY A 63 0.02 8.98 8.14
CA GLY A 63 0.65 10.23 8.58
C GLY A 63 0.05 11.46 7.89
N ILE A 64 -0.26 12.48 8.68
CA ILE A 64 -0.75 13.78 8.19
C ILE A 64 0.48 14.69 7.99
N ILE A 65 0.57 15.33 6.84
CA ILE A 65 1.55 16.41 6.59
C ILE A 65 1.13 17.65 7.38
N GLY A 66 2.03 18.16 8.22
CA GLY A 66 1.87 19.44 8.93
C GLY A 66 2.37 20.64 8.13
N ASP A 67 2.05 21.84 8.61
CA ASP A 67 2.60 23.08 8.04
C ASP A 67 4.14 23.09 8.10
N GLY A 68 4.78 23.21 6.93
CA GLY A 68 6.24 23.23 6.79
C GLY A 68 6.87 21.89 6.38
N ASP A 69 6.09 20.82 6.28
CA ASP A 69 6.56 19.54 5.77
C ASP A 69 6.84 19.60 4.26
N THR A 70 7.93 18.94 3.83
CA THR A 70 8.29 18.88 2.41
C THR A 70 7.44 17.83 1.71
N VAL A 71 6.77 18.21 0.63
CA VAL A 71 6.04 17.27 -0.23
C VAL A 71 7.04 16.44 -1.01
N THR A 72 7.14 15.15 -0.69
CA THR A 72 8.01 14.22 -1.40
C THR A 72 7.18 13.40 -2.38
N PRO A 73 7.36 13.58 -3.69
CA PRO A 73 6.70 12.74 -4.69
C PRO A 73 7.41 11.40 -4.84
N SER A 74 6.64 10.32 -4.76
CA SER A 74 7.05 8.99 -5.18
C SER A 74 6.68 8.76 -6.64
N PHE A 75 7.56 8.08 -7.37
CA PHE A 75 7.38 7.84 -8.79
C PHE A 75 7.28 6.34 -9.09
N ALA A 76 6.39 5.98 -10.00
CA ALA A 76 6.31 4.64 -10.58
C ALA A 76 6.47 4.72 -12.10
N ASP A 77 7.15 3.72 -12.66
CA ASP A 77 7.27 3.54 -14.10
C ASP A 77 6.08 2.71 -14.59
N LEU A 78 5.10 3.36 -15.22
CA LEU A 78 3.93 2.67 -15.76
C LEU A 78 4.20 2.20 -17.21
N PRO A 79 3.88 0.93 -17.54
CA PRO A 79 3.96 0.45 -18.92
C PRO A 79 2.95 1.20 -19.79
N ILE A 80 3.43 1.79 -20.88
CA ILE A 80 2.57 2.44 -21.89
C ILE A 80 2.50 1.64 -23.20
N GLY A 81 2.85 0.35 -23.13
CA GLY A 81 2.91 -0.57 -24.27
C GLY A 81 4.28 -0.61 -24.97
N PHE A 82 4.49 -1.64 -25.80
CA PHE A 82 5.70 -1.84 -26.63
C PHE A 82 7.03 -1.76 -25.86
N GLY A 83 7.08 -2.28 -24.63
CA GLY A 83 8.29 -2.26 -23.81
C GLY A 83 8.73 -0.86 -23.36
N ARG A 84 7.88 0.15 -23.51
CA ARG A 84 8.13 1.52 -23.05
C ARG A 84 7.45 1.75 -21.71
N THR A 85 8.15 2.43 -20.82
CA THR A 85 7.60 2.91 -19.55
C THR A 85 7.63 4.43 -19.52
N LYS A 86 6.72 5.03 -18.75
CA LYS A 86 6.74 6.45 -18.44
C LYS A 86 6.67 6.64 -16.94
N LYS A 87 7.53 7.52 -16.43
CA LYS A 87 7.62 7.84 -15.01
C LYS A 87 6.48 8.79 -14.64
N PHE A 88 5.61 8.35 -13.73
CA PHE A 88 4.53 9.14 -13.18
C PHE A 88 4.73 9.32 -11.68
N ALA A 89 4.41 10.50 -11.15
CA ALA A 89 4.22 10.63 -9.71
C ALA A 89 3.00 9.78 -9.34
N TYR A 90 3.23 8.74 -8.55
CA TYR A 90 2.25 7.70 -8.26
C TYR A 90 1.61 7.89 -6.89
N THR A 91 2.38 8.38 -5.93
CA THR A 91 1.89 8.84 -4.64
C THR A 91 2.71 10.05 -4.19
N THR A 92 2.10 10.90 -3.38
CA THR A 92 2.80 11.96 -2.66
C THR A 92 2.40 11.82 -1.20
N SER A 93 3.23 12.33 -0.30
CA SER A 93 2.90 12.36 1.13
C SER A 93 1.54 13.05 1.39
N VAL A 94 1.09 13.98 0.52
CA VAL A 94 -0.23 14.66 0.66
C VAL A 94 -1.41 13.73 0.35
N THR A 95 -1.17 12.61 -0.32
CA THR A 95 -2.19 11.62 -0.64
C THR A 95 -2.13 10.40 0.27
N ASP A 96 -1.21 10.33 1.25
CA ASP A 96 -0.99 9.13 2.09
C ASP A 96 -2.24 8.71 2.89
N SER A 97 -3.10 9.66 3.26
CA SER A 97 -4.37 9.39 3.94
C SER A 97 -5.57 9.17 3.01
N ILE A 98 -5.37 9.11 1.70
CA ILE A 98 -6.43 8.93 0.71
C ILE A 98 -6.31 7.56 0.05
N ASP A 99 -7.40 6.80 0.10
CA ASP A 99 -7.59 5.52 -0.55
C ASP A 99 -8.93 5.57 -1.30
N PHE A 100 -9.03 4.96 -2.49
CA PHE A 100 -10.29 4.95 -3.23
C PHE A 100 -10.41 3.79 -4.20
N VAL A 101 -11.66 3.46 -4.54
CA VAL A 101 -12.01 2.66 -5.72
C VAL A 101 -12.71 3.56 -6.74
N MET A 102 -12.39 3.41 -8.01
CA MET A 102 -12.90 4.24 -9.10
C MET A 102 -13.44 3.37 -10.23
N ASP A 103 -14.67 3.64 -10.67
CA ASP A 103 -15.17 3.13 -11.94
C ASP A 103 -14.74 4.07 -13.07
N VAL A 104 -13.88 3.57 -13.97
CA VAL A 104 -13.38 4.29 -15.15
C VAL A 104 -14.21 4.06 -16.41
N ASN A 105 -15.23 3.21 -16.34
CA ASN A 105 -16.10 2.89 -17.45
C ASN A 105 -17.32 3.84 -17.55
N GLY A 106 -17.46 4.76 -16.59
CA GLY A 106 -18.37 5.90 -16.67
C GLY A 106 -19.83 5.51 -16.91
N PHE A 107 -20.39 4.68 -16.03
CA PHE A 107 -21.79 4.18 -16.07
C PHE A 107 -22.13 3.14 -17.16
N LYS A 108 -21.14 2.51 -17.81
CA LYS A 108 -21.39 1.59 -18.95
C LYS A 108 -21.27 0.10 -18.63
N GLY A 109 -22.24 -0.46 -17.90
CA GLY A 109 -22.44 -1.91 -17.78
C GLY A 109 -22.14 -2.49 -16.39
N PRO A 110 -22.25 -3.82 -16.21
CA PRO A 110 -21.84 -4.45 -14.95
C PRO A 110 -20.34 -4.28 -14.77
N ASN A 111 -19.96 -3.60 -13.70
CA ASN A 111 -18.56 -3.26 -13.43
C ASN A 111 -17.86 -4.40 -12.70
N SER A 112 -16.59 -4.61 -13.07
CA SER A 112 -15.75 -5.61 -12.43
C SER A 112 -14.37 -5.08 -12.07
N GLU A 113 -13.86 -5.53 -10.91
CA GLU A 113 -12.45 -5.40 -10.57
C GLU A 113 -11.56 -6.30 -11.46
N ALA A 114 -12.09 -7.43 -11.94
CA ALA A 114 -11.41 -8.30 -12.91
C ALA A 114 -12.37 -8.93 -13.91
N ARG A 115 -12.03 -8.89 -15.20
CA ARG A 115 -12.73 -9.63 -16.26
C ARG A 115 -11.73 -10.58 -16.92
N ASN A 116 -11.96 -11.89 -16.80
CA ASN A 116 -11.03 -12.93 -17.29
C ASN A 116 -9.58 -12.73 -16.81
N GLY A 117 -9.39 -12.35 -15.54
CA GLY A 117 -8.07 -12.13 -14.94
C GLY A 117 -7.37 -10.82 -15.36
N LYS A 118 -8.08 -9.87 -15.98
CA LYS A 118 -7.56 -8.54 -16.34
C LYS A 118 -8.40 -7.44 -15.68
N GLN A 119 -7.76 -6.45 -15.04
CA GLN A 119 -8.47 -5.28 -14.47
C GLN A 119 -9.02 -4.38 -15.58
N TYR A 120 -10.34 -4.20 -15.66
CA TYR A 120 -10.98 -3.47 -16.75
C TYR A 120 -11.71 -2.20 -16.29
N ASP A 121 -12.69 -2.31 -15.40
CA ASP A 121 -13.65 -1.22 -15.15
C ASP A 121 -13.40 -0.51 -13.83
N ILE A 122 -12.96 -1.25 -12.80
CA ILE A 122 -12.68 -0.69 -11.48
C ILE A 122 -11.17 -0.60 -11.26
N ARG A 123 -10.72 0.58 -10.84
CA ARG A 123 -9.35 0.88 -10.45
C ARG A 123 -9.30 1.10 -8.94
N SER A 124 -8.36 0.43 -8.30
CA SER A 124 -8.02 0.65 -6.90
C SER A 124 -6.85 1.60 -6.78
N PHE A 125 -6.92 2.51 -5.84
CA PHE A 125 -5.78 3.29 -5.38
C PHE A 125 -5.36 2.77 -4.01
N LYS A 126 -4.07 2.43 -3.88
CA LYS A 126 -3.48 1.74 -2.73
C LYS A 126 -4.23 0.45 -2.36
N VAL A 127 -4.76 0.34 -1.13
CA VAL A 127 -5.33 -0.90 -0.62
C VAL A 127 -6.84 -0.99 -0.82
N ALA A 128 -7.52 0.13 -1.07
CA ALA A 128 -8.97 0.17 -1.26
C ALA A 128 -9.44 -0.74 -2.40
N ARG A 129 -10.35 -1.68 -2.09
CA ARG A 129 -10.96 -2.62 -3.06
C ARG A 129 -12.23 -3.24 -2.51
N PHE A 130 -13.08 -3.76 -3.39
CA PHE A 130 -14.31 -4.47 -3.05
C PHE A 130 -14.05 -5.96 -2.75
N SER A 131 -13.13 -6.60 -3.48
CA SER A 131 -12.67 -7.97 -3.23
C SER A 131 -12.11 -8.13 -1.83
N LYS A 132 -12.05 -9.35 -1.28
CA LYS A 132 -11.30 -9.63 -0.04
C LYS A 132 -9.86 -10.06 -0.29
N GLY A 133 -9.46 -10.12 -1.57
CA GLY A 133 -8.17 -10.63 -2.02
C GLY A 133 -6.99 -9.68 -1.78
N CYS A 134 -5.79 -10.22 -2.01
CA CYS A 134 -4.52 -9.57 -1.72
C CYS A 134 -4.38 -8.15 -2.27
N ALA A 135 -3.97 -7.21 -1.40
CA ALA A 135 -3.61 -5.83 -1.70
C ALA A 135 -2.67 -5.64 -2.90
N GLY A 136 -1.65 -6.49 -2.99
CA GLY A 136 -0.66 -6.51 -4.06
C GLY A 136 -0.68 -7.83 -4.84
N ASN A 137 0.48 -8.47 -4.93
CA ASN A 137 0.63 -9.74 -5.63
C ASN A 137 0.44 -10.88 -4.64
N ASP A 138 -0.56 -11.73 -4.87
CA ASP A 138 -0.74 -12.96 -4.10
C ASP A 138 0.25 -14.02 -4.60
N ILE A 139 1.22 -14.37 -3.76
CA ILE A 139 2.29 -15.30 -4.10
C ILE A 139 2.06 -16.61 -3.36
N SER A 140 1.79 -17.68 -4.11
CA SER A 140 1.52 -19.01 -3.55
C SER A 140 2.62 -19.46 -2.58
N GLY A 141 2.20 -19.82 -1.35
CA GLY A 141 3.11 -20.25 -0.28
C GLY A 141 3.81 -19.12 0.49
N ILE A 142 3.61 -17.85 0.09
CA ILE A 142 4.16 -16.67 0.79
C ILE A 142 3.02 -15.80 1.35
N GLY A 143 1.94 -15.64 0.60
CA GLY A 143 0.80 -14.79 0.93
C GLY A 143 0.79 -13.50 0.11
N CYS A 144 0.04 -12.52 0.61
CA CYS A 144 -0.17 -11.26 -0.08
C CYS A 144 1.02 -10.32 0.05
N VAL A 145 1.69 -9.97 -1.06
CA VAL A 145 2.85 -9.09 -1.07
C VAL A 145 2.50 -7.73 -1.69
N TYR A 146 2.59 -6.66 -0.90
CA TYR A 146 2.33 -5.29 -1.33
C TYR A 146 3.57 -4.42 -1.17
N GLN A 147 4.01 -3.74 -2.24
CA GLN A 147 5.10 -2.77 -2.16
C GLN A 147 4.56 -1.39 -1.80
N LEU A 148 5.05 -0.79 -0.72
CA LEU A 148 4.72 0.59 -0.39
C LEU A 148 5.37 1.55 -1.40
N PRO A 149 4.60 2.44 -2.03
CA PRO A 149 5.15 3.50 -2.88
C PRO A 149 5.96 4.54 -2.09
N SER A 150 5.52 4.85 -0.87
CA SER A 150 6.14 5.79 0.08
C SER A 150 5.76 5.39 1.51
N TYR A 151 6.58 5.81 2.46
CA TYR A 151 6.26 5.77 3.89
C TYR A 151 7.04 6.88 4.60
N SER A 152 6.56 7.31 5.77
CA SER A 152 7.24 8.30 6.60
C SER A 152 7.97 7.65 7.77
N PRO A 153 9.11 8.21 8.22
CA PRO A 153 9.73 7.76 9.46
C PRO A 153 8.88 8.14 10.66
N ILE A 154 9.12 7.48 11.79
CA ILE A 154 8.68 8.02 13.08
C ILE A 154 9.65 9.12 13.47
N LYS A 155 9.13 10.29 13.83
CA LYS A 155 9.93 11.46 14.15
C LYS A 155 10.66 11.31 15.48
N ALA A 156 11.86 11.87 15.56
CA ALA A 156 12.62 11.94 16.81
C ALA A 156 11.77 12.59 17.92
N GLY A 157 11.72 11.96 19.10
CA GLY A 157 10.92 12.43 20.23
C GLY A 157 9.41 12.17 20.13
N ASP A 158 8.93 11.52 19.08
CA ASP A 158 7.53 11.10 18.98
C ASP A 158 7.25 9.98 20.02
N PRO A 159 6.21 10.12 20.88
CA PRO A 159 5.82 9.09 21.84
C PRO A 159 5.50 7.73 21.20
N GLU A 160 5.11 7.70 19.93
CA GLU A 160 4.80 6.46 19.22
C GLU A 160 6.06 5.63 18.93
N MET A 161 7.26 6.22 18.99
CA MET A 161 8.53 5.51 18.78
C MET A 161 8.65 4.27 19.67
N ASP A 162 8.22 4.37 20.93
CA ASP A 162 8.33 3.28 21.90
C ASP A 162 7.46 2.07 21.54
N LYS A 163 6.37 2.27 20.77
CA LYS A 163 5.55 1.17 20.25
C LYS A 163 6.29 0.37 19.18
N TRP A 164 7.08 1.04 18.35
CA TRP A 164 7.64 0.46 17.13
C TRP A 164 9.12 0.05 17.25
N ASP A 165 9.89 0.78 18.05
CA ASP A 165 11.29 0.52 18.42
C ASP A 165 11.61 1.09 19.83
N PRO A 166 11.26 0.36 20.91
CA PRO A 166 11.43 0.81 22.30
C PRO A 166 12.85 1.21 22.71
N LYS A 167 13.86 0.69 22.01
CA LYS A 167 15.27 0.97 22.33
C LYS A 167 15.75 2.27 21.68
N TRP A 168 15.05 2.75 20.66
CA TRP A 168 15.51 3.86 19.82
C TRP A 168 15.75 5.14 20.61
N ASN A 169 14.81 5.51 21.50
CA ASN A 169 14.89 6.70 22.34
C ASN A 169 16.07 6.67 23.33
N THR A 170 16.69 5.51 23.57
CA THR A 170 17.88 5.40 24.42
C THR A 170 19.19 5.40 23.64
N ILE A 171 19.14 5.05 22.35
CA ILE A 171 20.34 4.82 21.53
C ILE A 171 20.55 5.97 20.55
N MET A 172 19.50 6.44 19.87
CA MET A 172 19.53 7.42 18.78
C MET A 172 18.37 8.42 18.89
N ALA A 173 18.10 8.94 20.09
CA ALA A 173 16.95 9.80 20.40
C ALA A 173 16.77 11.04 19.50
N SER A 174 17.88 11.55 18.94
CA SER A 174 17.89 12.74 18.09
C SER A 174 17.61 12.46 16.61
N TYR A 175 17.40 11.20 16.22
CA TYR A 175 17.23 10.80 14.81
C TYR A 175 15.83 10.23 14.55
N ASP A 176 15.28 10.58 13.40
CA ASP A 176 14.09 9.94 12.84
C ASP A 176 14.36 8.44 12.59
N ASN A 177 13.35 7.58 12.76
CA ASN A 177 13.48 6.14 12.56
C ASN A 177 12.63 5.67 11.37
N TYR A 178 13.26 5.50 10.21
CA TYR A 178 12.63 5.02 8.99
C TYR A 178 12.25 3.55 9.08
N TRP A 179 13.04 2.72 9.76
CA TRP A 179 12.70 1.31 9.94
C TRP A 179 11.43 1.13 10.81
N ALA A 180 11.30 1.90 11.88
CA ALA A 180 10.09 1.92 12.69
C ALA A 180 8.88 2.44 11.90
N GLY A 181 9.08 3.48 11.07
CA GLY A 181 8.08 3.99 10.14
C GLY A 181 7.61 2.94 9.13
N ALA A 182 8.52 2.12 8.61
CA ALA A 182 8.18 1.01 7.71
C ALA A 182 7.30 -0.05 8.39
N LYS A 183 7.60 -0.41 9.65
CA LYS A 183 6.77 -1.35 10.43
C LYS A 183 5.38 -0.79 10.66
N LYS A 184 5.31 0.49 11.08
CA LYS A 184 4.05 1.21 11.28
C LYS A 184 3.20 1.20 10.01
N ALA A 185 3.78 1.62 8.89
CA ALA A 185 3.05 1.70 7.62
C ALA A 185 2.50 0.34 7.17
N CYS A 186 3.21 -0.78 7.39
CA CYS A 186 2.67 -2.10 7.07
C CYS A 186 1.52 -2.51 8.00
N ASP A 187 1.63 -2.23 9.30
CA ASP A 187 0.58 -2.55 10.28
C ASP A 187 -0.71 -1.76 10.04
N GLU A 188 -0.60 -0.50 9.59
CA GLU A 188 -1.76 0.33 9.22
C GLU A 188 -2.54 -0.22 8.03
N LEU A 189 -1.88 -1.00 7.17
CA LEU A 189 -2.52 -1.77 6.10
C LEU A 189 -3.07 -3.12 6.58
N GLY A 190 -2.92 -3.45 7.87
CA GLY A 190 -3.24 -4.75 8.43
C GLY A 190 -2.28 -5.86 8.00
N MET A 191 -1.11 -5.50 7.47
CA MET A 191 -0.06 -6.40 6.99
C MET A 191 1.15 -6.34 7.95
N SER A 192 2.23 -7.04 7.62
CA SER A 192 3.43 -7.06 8.43
C SER A 192 4.69 -6.78 7.61
N LEU A 193 5.70 -6.18 8.23
CA LEU A 193 7.04 -6.13 7.64
C LEU A 193 7.63 -7.56 7.68
N PRO A 194 8.03 -8.16 6.54
CA PRO A 194 8.53 -9.53 6.48
C PRO A 194 9.92 -9.67 7.08
N ASP A 195 10.21 -10.85 7.63
CA ASP A 195 11.56 -11.22 8.02
C ASP A 195 12.46 -11.51 6.79
N ILE A 196 13.74 -11.76 7.04
CA ILE A 196 14.75 -12.03 5.99
C ILE A 196 14.36 -13.25 5.17
N SER A 197 13.90 -14.34 5.81
CA SER A 197 13.58 -15.59 5.12
C SER A 197 12.42 -15.40 4.13
N LYS A 198 11.40 -14.64 4.55
CA LYS A 198 10.23 -14.31 3.73
C LYS A 198 10.62 -13.35 2.59
N LEU A 199 11.45 -12.34 2.83
CA LEU A 199 11.99 -11.48 1.77
C LEU A 199 12.82 -12.23 0.74
N GLU A 200 13.70 -13.13 1.17
CA GLU A 200 14.48 -13.97 0.27
C GLU A 200 13.59 -14.89 -0.58
N SER A 201 12.51 -15.41 0.02
CA SER A 201 11.53 -16.23 -0.71
C SER A 201 10.79 -15.41 -1.77
N ILE A 202 10.40 -14.17 -1.46
CA ILE A 202 9.79 -13.24 -2.43
C ILE A 202 10.76 -12.94 -3.57
N TYR A 203 12.02 -12.63 -3.24
CA TYR A 203 13.06 -12.40 -4.24
C TYR A 203 13.24 -13.61 -5.18
N LYS A 204 13.35 -14.83 -4.62
CA LYS A 204 13.46 -16.07 -5.40
C LYS A 204 12.23 -16.32 -6.27
N ALA A 205 11.03 -16.04 -5.77
CA ALA A 205 9.80 -16.16 -6.54
C ALA A 205 9.80 -15.20 -7.75
N GLY A 206 10.14 -13.93 -7.54
CA GLY A 206 10.21 -12.93 -8.62
C GLY A 206 11.31 -13.22 -9.65
N LYS A 207 12.44 -13.81 -9.23
CA LYS A 207 13.47 -14.30 -10.15
C LYS A 207 13.00 -15.48 -10.99
N LYS A 208 12.21 -16.38 -10.41
CA LYS A 208 11.68 -17.58 -11.09
C LYS A 208 10.56 -17.23 -12.07
N ASP A 209 9.69 -16.30 -11.70
CA ASP A 209 8.55 -15.87 -12.49
C ASP A 209 8.42 -14.34 -12.45
N SER A 210 8.89 -13.70 -13.52
CA SER A 210 8.82 -12.25 -13.68
C SER A 210 7.40 -11.73 -13.94
N SER A 211 6.45 -12.61 -14.24
CA SER A 211 5.04 -12.21 -14.45
C SER A 211 4.32 -11.87 -13.14
N LEU A 212 4.91 -12.24 -11.99
CA LEU A 212 4.39 -11.95 -10.64
C LEU A 212 4.43 -10.46 -10.27
N GLY A 213 5.01 -9.59 -11.11
CA GLY A 213 5.02 -8.14 -10.88
C GLY A 213 5.78 -7.71 -9.61
N LEU A 214 6.70 -8.56 -9.13
CA LEU A 214 7.52 -8.28 -7.95
C LEU A 214 8.68 -7.33 -8.29
N PRO A 215 9.20 -6.58 -7.29
CA PRO A 215 10.32 -5.68 -7.52
C PRO A 215 11.55 -6.43 -8.03
N THR A 216 12.36 -5.77 -8.85
CA THR A 216 13.61 -6.33 -9.38
C THR A 216 14.86 -5.61 -8.85
N SER A 217 14.69 -4.52 -8.09
CA SER A 217 15.78 -3.68 -7.59
C SER A 217 15.47 -2.93 -6.29
N GLY A 218 16.53 -2.63 -5.53
CA GLY A 218 16.50 -1.85 -4.29
C GLY A 218 16.67 -2.70 -3.03
N GLY A 219 17.01 -2.02 -1.93
CA GLY A 219 17.16 -2.62 -0.61
C GLY A 219 15.87 -2.52 0.21
N PHE A 220 15.28 -3.67 0.52
CA PHE A 220 14.01 -3.78 1.25
C PHE A 220 14.26 -4.06 2.73
N TRP A 221 13.62 -3.28 3.59
CA TRP A 221 13.66 -3.47 5.04
C TRP A 221 13.11 -4.83 5.45
N SER A 222 13.82 -5.51 6.34
CA SER A 222 13.35 -6.69 7.06
C SER A 222 12.88 -6.31 8.45
N SER A 223 11.96 -7.09 9.04
CA SER A 223 11.62 -7.00 10.46
C SER A 223 12.73 -7.49 11.40
N SER A 224 13.78 -8.12 10.88
CA SER A 224 14.93 -8.55 11.67
C SER A 224 15.81 -7.38 12.10
N GLU A 225 16.18 -7.36 13.39
CA GLU A 225 17.17 -6.44 13.97
C GLU A 225 18.40 -7.20 14.48
N ASN A 226 19.59 -6.63 14.28
CA ASN A 226 20.85 -7.17 14.81
C ASN A 226 21.38 -6.35 16.01
N HIS A 227 21.11 -5.05 16.04
CA HIS A 227 21.52 -4.14 17.12
C HIS A 227 20.50 -3.00 17.24
N GLY A 228 20.46 -2.30 18.37
CA GLY A 228 19.43 -1.26 18.57
C GLY A 228 19.41 -0.16 17.50
N SER A 229 20.56 0.14 16.86
CA SER A 229 20.69 1.13 15.78
C SER A 229 20.58 0.57 14.35
N TYR A 230 20.61 -0.76 14.18
CA TYR A 230 20.73 -1.43 12.88
C TYR A 230 19.58 -2.40 12.63
N ALA A 231 19.08 -2.43 11.40
CA ALA A 231 18.15 -3.44 10.92
C ALA A 231 18.66 -4.07 9.63
N ASP A 232 18.04 -5.16 9.23
CA ASP A 232 18.47 -5.91 8.06
C ASP A 232 17.75 -5.43 6.79
N LYS A 233 18.46 -5.47 5.67
CA LYS A 233 17.90 -5.22 4.33
C LYS A 233 18.24 -6.36 3.38
N VAL A 234 17.29 -6.74 2.52
CA VAL A 234 17.53 -7.64 1.39
C VAL A 234 17.54 -6.82 0.10
N PHE A 235 18.64 -6.91 -0.66
CA PHE A 235 18.80 -6.21 -1.93
C PHE A 235 18.29 -7.05 -3.09
N PHE A 236 17.24 -6.60 -3.77
CA PHE A 236 16.60 -7.36 -4.84
C PHE A 236 17.38 -7.33 -6.15
N ASP A 237 18.42 -6.48 -6.27
CA ASP A 237 19.35 -6.50 -7.40
C ASP A 237 20.24 -7.75 -7.39
N THR A 238 20.65 -8.20 -6.20
CA THR A 238 21.67 -9.24 -6.01
C THR A 238 21.20 -10.44 -5.18
N GLY A 239 20.13 -10.29 -4.41
CA GLY A 239 19.70 -11.24 -3.37
C GLY A 239 20.55 -11.17 -2.09
N TYR A 240 21.44 -10.18 -1.96
CA TYR A 240 22.30 -10.03 -0.79
C TYR A 240 21.55 -9.46 0.41
N THR A 241 21.84 -9.99 1.60
CA THR A 241 21.32 -9.49 2.88
C THR A 241 22.39 -8.67 3.59
N SER A 242 22.08 -7.41 3.93
CA SER A 242 22.91 -6.54 4.75
C SER A 242 22.34 -6.44 6.15
N SER A 243 23.17 -6.71 7.16
CA SER A 243 22.79 -6.70 8.57
C SER A 243 23.18 -5.43 9.33
N TYR A 244 23.61 -4.39 8.61
CA TYR A 244 24.16 -3.15 9.19
C TYR A 244 23.49 -1.89 8.63
N ALA A 245 22.23 -2.00 8.16
CA ALA A 245 21.53 -0.84 7.66
C ALA A 245 21.04 0.03 8.83
N LEU A 246 21.49 1.28 8.85
CA LEU A 246 21.10 2.27 9.87
C LEU A 246 19.60 2.53 9.81
N LYS A 247 18.88 2.33 10.92
CA LYS A 247 17.42 2.48 10.98
C LYS A 247 16.92 3.90 10.66
N PHE A 248 17.79 4.92 10.77
CA PHE A 248 17.50 6.31 10.35
C PHE A 248 17.73 6.59 8.85
N SER A 249 18.11 5.59 8.06
CA SER A 249 18.36 5.76 6.63
C SER A 249 17.06 5.80 5.81
N GLU A 250 16.87 6.87 5.04
CA GLU A 250 15.73 7.08 4.14
C GLU A 250 15.68 6.10 2.95
N ASN A 251 16.79 5.46 2.61
CA ASN A 251 16.94 4.67 1.37
C ASN A 251 16.30 3.27 1.41
N GLY A 252 15.62 2.90 2.49
CA GLY A 252 14.98 1.58 2.56
C GLY A 252 13.65 1.55 1.85
N LYS A 253 13.43 0.57 0.97
CA LYS A 253 12.11 0.27 0.40
C LYS A 253 11.36 -0.69 1.33
N VAL A 254 10.05 -0.81 1.13
CA VAL A 254 9.19 -1.62 2.00
C VAL A 254 8.29 -2.53 1.17
N LEU A 255 8.29 -3.81 1.51
CA LEU A 255 7.28 -4.78 1.13
C LEU A 255 6.52 -5.14 2.40
N CYS A 256 5.21 -5.00 2.38
CA CYS A 256 4.34 -5.50 3.42
C CYS A 256 3.79 -6.86 2.99
N VAL A 257 3.73 -7.80 3.92
CA VAL A 257 3.21 -9.15 3.67
C VAL A 257 2.07 -9.46 4.64
N GLY A 258 0.95 -9.90 4.08
CA GLY A 258 -0.24 -10.36 4.80
C GLY A 258 -0.58 -11.79 4.39
N ASP A 259 -1.48 -12.41 5.16
CA ASP A 259 -2.05 -13.73 4.85
C ASP A 259 -3.23 -13.61 3.87
#